data_AF-A0ABD2ZU58-F1
#
_entry.id   AF-A0ABD2ZU58-F1
#
_cell.length_a   1.000
_cell.length_b   1.000
_cell.length_c   1.000
_cell.angle_alpha   90.00
_cell.angle_beta   90.00
_cell.angle_gamma   90.00
#
_symmetry.space_group_name_H-M   'P 1'
#
loop_
_entity.id
_entity.type
_entity.pdbx_description
1 polymer ?
#
loop_
_entity_poly.entity_id
_entity_poly.type
_entity_poly.pdbx_seq_one_letter_code
_entity_poly.pdbx_strand_id
1 'polypeptide(L)'
;MTAAAANYNMTYKMNQVPANCMGKLPSAEVDPLLNLSEEGTLWKQMADFKAQKTLSPGQQVKIGDSIFIIVDPKDPAVIEIGKFAVDEQNKKAGTNLQFVEVATGLKLNVPVINAYALFIRANDGQKTQVYGAVVVEAPLVLKELLFWTFVPFVSLPCN
;
A
#
# COMPACT_ATOMS: atom_id res chain seq x y z
N MET A 1 15.29 -1.84 21.97
CA MET A 1 15.32 -2.87 20.90
C MET A 1 14.81 -2.21 19.64
N THR A 2 15.74 -1.82 18.78
CA THR A 2 15.54 -0.97 17.61
C THR A 2 14.88 -1.81 16.52
N ALA A 3 13.65 -1.48 16.12
CA ALA A 3 13.05 -2.06 14.94
C ALA A 3 13.86 -1.58 13.73
N ALA A 4 14.64 -2.47 13.13
CA ALA A 4 15.29 -2.20 11.87
C ALA A 4 14.18 -1.96 10.85
N ALA A 5 13.99 -0.69 10.46
CA ALA A 5 13.31 -0.39 9.22
C ALA A 5 14.15 -1.02 8.11
N ALA A 6 13.82 -2.24 7.73
CA ALA A 6 14.33 -2.83 6.51
C ALA A 6 13.78 -1.98 5.37
N ASN A 7 14.51 -0.95 4.99
CA ASN A 7 14.39 -0.33 3.69
C ASN A 7 14.89 -1.36 2.69
N TYR A 8 14.01 -2.28 2.28
CA TYR A 8 14.26 -3.07 1.09
C TYR A 8 14.09 -2.15 -0.10
N ASN A 9 15.22 -1.64 -0.56
CA ASN A 9 15.38 -1.20 -1.93
C ASN A 9 15.16 -2.45 -2.82
N MET A 10 13.91 -2.73 -3.20
CA MET A 10 13.59 -3.84 -4.09
C MET A 10 14.03 -3.44 -5.49
N THR A 11 15.28 -3.78 -5.82
CA THR A 11 15.68 -3.86 -7.23
C THR A 11 14.78 -4.89 -7.89
N TYR A 12 13.81 -4.42 -8.66
CA TYR A 12 12.87 -5.21 -9.47
C TYR A 12 13.58 -6.41 -10.11
N LYS A 13 13.38 -7.61 -9.56
CA LYS A 13 13.75 -8.85 -10.24
C LYS A 13 12.52 -9.38 -10.98
N MET A 14 12.27 -8.83 -12.18
CA MET A 14 11.28 -9.27 -13.17
C MET A 14 11.48 -10.72 -13.68
N ASN A 15 12.32 -11.53 -13.04
CA ASN A 15 12.90 -12.75 -13.60
C ASN A 15 12.13 -14.03 -13.26
N GLN A 16 11.04 -13.94 -12.49
CA GLN A 16 10.27 -15.12 -12.03
C GLN A 16 8.84 -15.18 -12.58
N VAL A 17 8.46 -14.24 -13.42
CA VAL A 17 7.23 -14.31 -14.22
C VAL A 17 7.55 -15.15 -15.46
N PRO A 18 6.74 -16.18 -15.82
CA PRO A 18 6.97 -16.95 -17.04
C PRO A 18 7.03 -16.00 -18.24
N ALA A 19 7.97 -16.25 -19.17
CA ALA A 19 8.35 -15.33 -20.23
C ALA A 19 7.19 -14.88 -21.17
N ASN A 20 6.05 -15.58 -21.14
CA ASN A 20 4.84 -15.19 -21.87
C ASN A 20 3.97 -14.14 -21.14
N CYS A 21 4.30 -13.78 -19.90
CA CYS A 21 3.60 -12.79 -19.08
C CYS A 21 4.47 -11.57 -18.72
N MET A 22 5.76 -11.56 -19.10
CA MET A 22 6.75 -10.49 -18.80
C MET A 22 6.51 -9.16 -19.54
N GLY A 23 5.34 -8.94 -20.16
CA GLY A 23 5.11 -7.84 -21.09
C GLY A 23 4.18 -6.72 -20.66
N LYS A 24 3.36 -6.84 -19.60
CA LYS A 24 2.27 -5.85 -19.37
C LYS A 24 1.84 -5.67 -17.90
N LEU A 25 2.78 -5.40 -17.00
CA LEU A 25 2.47 -4.47 -15.91
C LEU A 25 3.27 -3.20 -16.24
N PRO A 26 2.62 -2.09 -16.62
CA PRO A 26 3.35 -0.89 -17.00
C PRO A 26 3.94 -0.26 -15.73
N SER A 27 5.17 -0.66 -15.39
CA SER A 27 5.96 -0.06 -14.30
C SER A 27 5.93 1.46 -14.39
N ALA A 28 6.09 2.02 -15.59
CA ALA A 28 6.00 3.46 -15.86
C ALA A 28 4.68 4.14 -15.41
N GLU A 29 3.56 3.41 -15.38
CA GLU A 29 2.26 3.97 -14.94
C GLU A 29 2.12 4.02 -13.42
N VAL A 30 2.84 3.15 -12.69
CA VAL A 30 2.83 3.10 -11.22
C VAL A 30 4.09 3.69 -10.58
N ASP A 31 5.12 3.98 -11.36
CA ASP A 31 6.36 4.65 -10.92
C ASP A 31 6.10 5.95 -10.15
N PRO A 32 5.18 6.85 -10.55
CA PRO A 32 4.90 8.04 -9.76
C PRO A 32 4.41 7.72 -8.34
N LEU A 33 3.56 6.71 -8.19
CA LEU A 33 3.07 6.25 -6.89
C LEU A 33 4.18 5.61 -6.06
N LEU A 34 5.01 4.78 -6.68
CA LEU A 34 6.13 4.13 -6.01
C LEU A 34 7.17 5.14 -5.56
N ASN A 35 7.56 6.09 -6.41
CA ASN A 35 8.50 7.15 -6.05
C ASN A 35 7.97 7.97 -4.87
N LEU A 36 6.70 8.39 -4.90
CA LEU A 36 6.07 9.12 -3.79
C LEU A 36 6.00 8.29 -2.50
N SER A 37 5.83 6.97 -2.61
CA SER A 37 5.85 6.02 -1.50
C SER A 37 7.26 5.87 -0.90
N GLU A 38 8.28 5.72 -1.75
CA GLU A 38 9.67 5.54 -1.35
C GLU A 38 10.28 6.82 -0.74
N GLU A 39 9.98 7.98 -1.31
CA GLU A 39 10.37 9.28 -0.75
C GLU A 39 9.64 9.62 0.56
N GLY A 40 8.56 8.88 0.86
CA GLY A 40 7.73 9.06 2.05
C GLY A 40 6.74 10.24 1.97
N THR A 41 6.71 10.97 0.85
CA THR A 41 5.75 12.06 0.60
C THR A 41 4.31 11.58 0.65
N LEU A 42 4.04 10.42 0.03
CA LEU A 42 2.71 9.80 0.03
C LEU A 42 2.20 9.53 1.45
N TRP A 43 3.03 8.87 2.26
CA TRP A 43 2.66 8.46 3.61
C TRP A 43 2.44 9.63 4.55
N LYS A 44 3.24 10.71 4.41
CA LYS A 44 3.03 11.95 5.17
C LYS A 44 1.68 12.59 4.84
N GLN A 45 1.37 12.75 3.56
CA GLN A 45 0.08 13.34 3.14
C GLN A 45 -1.10 12.47 3.55
N MET A 46 -0.99 11.14 3.43
CA MET A 46 -2.02 10.20 3.93
C MET A 46 -2.24 10.30 5.45
N ALA A 47 -1.19 10.58 6.22
CA ALA A 47 -1.30 10.80 7.66
C ALA A 47 -2.00 12.13 7.98
N ASP A 48 -1.66 13.21 7.27
CA ASP A 48 -2.30 14.52 7.40
C ASP A 48 -3.80 14.45 7.06
N PHE A 49 -4.11 13.74 5.98
CA PHE A 49 -5.47 13.40 5.54
C PHE A 49 -6.28 12.68 6.61
N LYS A 50 -5.69 11.68 7.27
CA LYS A 50 -6.32 11.01 8.39
C LYS A 50 -6.55 11.96 9.57
N ALA A 51 -5.60 12.84 9.87
CA ALA A 51 -5.70 13.80 10.97
C ALA A 51 -6.78 14.87 10.73
N GLN A 52 -7.00 15.26 9.48
CA GLN A 52 -7.98 16.29 9.11
C GLN A 52 -9.45 15.81 9.18
N LYS A 53 -9.72 14.49 9.33
CA LYS A 53 -11.06 13.90 9.58
C LYS A 53 -12.18 14.31 8.60
N THR A 54 -11.83 14.88 7.44
CA THR A 54 -12.75 15.51 6.48
C THR A 54 -12.87 14.76 5.17
N LEU A 55 -12.19 13.63 5.03
CA LEU A 55 -12.10 12.95 3.76
C LEU A 55 -13.20 11.91 3.61
N SER A 56 -14.01 12.10 2.56
CA SER A 56 -15.06 11.18 2.17
C SER A 56 -14.53 10.16 1.17
N PRO A 57 -14.92 8.88 1.28
CA PRO A 57 -14.61 7.90 0.24
C PRO A 57 -15.06 8.38 -1.14
N GLY A 58 -14.24 8.13 -2.16
CA GLY A 58 -14.46 8.59 -3.53
C GLY A 58 -13.96 10.01 -3.84
N GLN A 59 -13.53 10.77 -2.83
CA GLN A 59 -12.94 12.09 -3.05
C GLN A 59 -11.60 11.99 -3.80
N GLN A 60 -11.38 12.87 -4.76
CA GLN A 60 -10.09 13.01 -5.44
C GLN A 60 -9.18 13.96 -4.68
N VAL A 61 -7.92 13.56 -4.49
CA VAL A 61 -6.86 14.36 -3.87
C VAL A 61 -5.65 14.40 -4.79
N LYS A 62 -5.00 15.57 -4.86
CA LYS A 62 -3.77 15.74 -5.62
C LYS A 62 -2.58 15.58 -4.68
N ILE A 63 -1.69 14.64 -4.99
CA ILE A 63 -0.44 14.39 -4.28
C ILE A 63 0.69 14.47 -5.31
N GLY A 64 1.58 15.44 -5.16
CA GLY A 64 2.52 15.80 -6.23
C GLY A 64 1.74 16.18 -7.50
N ASP A 65 2.11 15.59 -8.64
CA ASP A 65 1.43 15.80 -9.93
C ASP A 65 0.34 14.76 -10.24
N SER A 66 0.12 13.80 -9.34
CA SER A 66 -0.84 12.70 -9.54
C SER A 66 -2.15 12.92 -8.79
N ILE A 67 -3.25 12.42 -9.36
CA ILE A 67 -4.59 12.44 -8.76
C ILE A 67 -4.90 11.07 -8.19
N PHE A 68 -5.21 11.02 -6.91
CA PHE A 68 -5.60 9.82 -6.18
C PHE A 68 -7.06 9.90 -5.75
N ILE A 69 -7.72 8.75 -5.66
CA ILE A 69 -9.08 8.61 -5.16
C ILE A 69 -8.98 8.00 -3.76
N ILE A 70 -9.63 8.62 -2.79
CA ILE A 70 -9.71 8.07 -1.43
C ILE A 70 -10.60 6.83 -1.45
N VAL A 71 -10.08 5.71 -0.94
CA VAL A 71 -10.88 4.48 -0.85
C VAL A 71 -11.62 4.41 0.46
N ASP A 72 -12.77 3.73 0.47
CA ASP A 72 -13.44 3.40 1.73
C ASP A 72 -12.71 2.23 2.39
N PRO A 73 -12.14 2.40 3.60
CA PRO A 73 -11.52 1.29 4.33
C PRO A 73 -12.49 0.15 4.67
N LYS A 74 -13.81 0.40 4.60
CA LYS A 74 -14.87 -0.60 4.84
C LYS A 74 -15.31 -1.33 3.58
N ASP A 75 -14.84 -0.91 2.40
CA ASP A 75 -15.15 -1.59 1.15
C ASP A 75 -14.57 -3.02 1.19
N PRO A 76 -15.39 -4.07 0.94
CA PRO A 76 -14.92 -5.45 0.90
C PRO A 76 -13.71 -5.66 -0.03
N ALA A 77 -13.65 -4.98 -1.18
CA ALA A 77 -12.54 -5.09 -2.11
C ALA A 77 -11.24 -4.53 -1.51
N VAL A 78 -11.34 -3.39 -0.82
CA VAL A 78 -10.19 -2.75 -0.16
C VAL A 78 -9.68 -3.61 1.01
N ILE A 79 -10.60 -4.21 1.77
CA ILE A 79 -10.26 -5.15 2.85
C ILE A 79 -9.56 -6.39 2.27
N GLU A 80 -10.02 -6.92 1.14
CA GLU A 80 -9.39 -8.07 0.47
C GLU A 80 -7.95 -7.73 0.03
N ILE A 81 -7.74 -6.54 -0.56
CA ILE A 81 -6.41 -6.06 -0.95
C ILE A 81 -5.50 -5.92 0.28
N GLY A 82 -6.03 -5.38 1.39
CA GLY A 82 -5.29 -5.27 2.64
C GLY A 82 -4.87 -6.63 3.22
N LYS A 83 -5.76 -7.63 3.17
CA LYS A 83 -5.44 -9.01 3.59
C LYS A 83 -4.39 -9.63 2.68
N PHE A 84 -4.55 -9.49 1.36
CA PHE A 84 -3.59 -9.96 0.37
C PHE A 84 -2.18 -9.40 0.64
N ALA A 85 -2.06 -8.09 0.93
CA ALA A 85 -0.78 -7.47 1.23
C ALA A 85 -0.10 -8.08 2.46
N VAL A 86 -0.86 -8.33 3.54
CA VAL A 86 -0.34 -8.96 4.76
C VAL A 86 0.10 -10.41 4.50
N ASP A 87 -0.73 -11.19 3.81
CA ASP A 87 -0.43 -12.58 3.49
C ASP A 87 0.82 -12.69 2.59
N GLU A 88 0.92 -11.82 1.60
CA GLU A 88 2.05 -11.79 0.68
C GLU A 88 3.34 -11.35 1.39
N GLN A 89 3.25 -10.37 2.29
CA GLN A 89 4.37 -9.98 3.15
C GLN A 89 4.81 -11.13 4.06
N ASN A 90 3.87 -11.84 4.68
CA ASN A 90 4.16 -12.99 5.55
C ASN A 90 4.87 -14.11 4.78
N LYS A 91 4.42 -14.41 3.55
CA LYS A 91 5.08 -15.39 2.68
C LYS A 91 6.50 -14.96 2.29
N LYS A 92 6.67 -13.69 1.90
CA LYS A 92 7.96 -13.17 1.40
C LYS A 92 9.00 -12.98 2.51
N ALA A 93 8.59 -12.44 3.66
CA ALA A 93 9.46 -12.08 4.76
C ALA A 93 9.53 -13.14 5.88
N GLY A 94 8.73 -14.21 5.79
CA GLY A 94 8.62 -15.23 6.84
C GLY A 94 8.04 -14.68 8.16
N THR A 95 7.25 -13.60 8.09
CA THR A 95 6.59 -12.99 9.25
C THR A 95 5.24 -13.66 9.54
N ASN A 96 4.67 -13.36 10.71
CA ASN A 96 3.34 -13.84 11.10
C ASN A 96 2.44 -12.67 11.54
N LEU A 97 2.35 -11.66 10.69
CA LEU A 97 1.50 -10.50 10.90
C LEU A 97 0.03 -10.91 10.77
N GLN A 98 -0.81 -10.48 11.70
CA GLN A 98 -2.25 -10.74 11.64
C GLN A 98 -2.98 -9.48 11.19
N PHE A 99 -3.62 -9.52 10.03
CA PHE A 99 -4.44 -8.41 9.54
C PHE A 99 -5.53 -8.05 10.55
N VAL A 100 -5.65 -6.76 10.89
CA VAL A 100 -6.71 -6.23 11.76
C VAL A 100 -7.72 -5.46 10.93
N GLU A 101 -7.29 -4.39 10.27
CA GLU A 101 -8.14 -3.52 9.46
C GLU A 101 -7.32 -2.66 8.49
N VAL A 102 -7.99 -2.11 7.48
CA VAL A 102 -7.47 -0.99 6.69
C VAL A 102 -7.82 0.30 7.42
N ALA A 103 -6.83 1.10 7.79
CA ALA A 103 -7.06 2.37 8.49
C ALA A 103 -7.46 3.49 7.53
N THR A 104 -6.87 3.51 6.33
CA THR A 104 -7.18 4.42 5.23
C THR A 104 -6.45 3.94 3.98
N GLY A 105 -6.81 4.48 2.82
CA GLY A 105 -6.10 4.18 1.58
C GLY A 105 -6.38 5.18 0.47
N LEU A 106 -5.57 5.08 -0.56
CA LEU A 106 -5.67 5.80 -1.81
C LEU A 106 -5.64 4.80 -2.96
N LYS A 107 -6.40 5.10 -4.02
CA LYS A 107 -6.39 4.38 -5.28
C LYS A 107 -5.95 5.31 -6.39
N LEU A 108 -5.02 4.86 -7.21
CA LEU A 108 -4.69 5.44 -8.49
C LEU A 108 -5.34 4.59 -9.58
N ASN A 109 -6.27 5.20 -10.31
CA ASN A 109 -6.81 4.58 -11.52
C ASN A 109 -5.87 4.92 -12.68
N VAL A 110 -5.23 3.90 -13.25
CA VAL A 110 -4.54 4.03 -14.53
C VAL A 110 -5.26 3.18 -15.59
N PRO A 111 -5.06 3.43 -16.90
CA PRO A 111 -5.90 2.87 -17.96
C PRO A 111 -5.99 1.33 -17.98
N VAL A 112 -4.99 0.64 -17.43
CA VAL A 112 -4.86 -0.82 -17.53
C VAL A 112 -4.88 -1.53 -16.17
N ILE A 113 -4.55 -0.84 -15.08
CA ILE A 113 -4.40 -1.43 -13.74
C ILE A 113 -4.96 -0.50 -12.64
N ASN A 114 -5.31 -1.07 -11.50
CA ASN A 114 -5.65 -0.33 -10.29
C ASN A 114 -4.49 -0.44 -9.30
N ALA A 115 -3.94 0.69 -8.86
CA ALA A 115 -2.92 0.70 -7.82
C ALA A 115 -3.49 1.24 -6.52
N TYR A 116 -3.28 0.53 -5.43
CA TYR A 116 -3.80 0.82 -4.10
C TYR A 116 -2.65 1.08 -3.14
N ALA A 117 -2.61 2.25 -2.52
CA ALA A 117 -1.75 2.56 -1.40
C ALA A 117 -2.56 2.55 -0.11
N LEU A 118 -2.31 1.61 0.78
CA LEU A 118 -3.10 1.36 1.98
C LEU A 118 -2.27 1.54 3.24
N PHE A 119 -2.87 2.14 4.27
CA PHE A 119 -2.42 1.97 5.65
C PHE A 119 -3.16 0.82 6.28
N ILE A 120 -2.42 -0.24 6.60
CA ILE A 120 -2.93 -1.48 7.17
C ILE A 120 -2.51 -1.55 8.63
N ARG A 121 -3.46 -1.84 9.50
CA ARG A 121 -3.17 -2.25 10.88
C ARG A 121 -3.02 -3.75 10.92
N ALA A 122 -1.88 -4.22 11.42
CA ALA A 122 -1.64 -5.62 11.65
C ALA A 122 -1.01 -5.83 13.03
N ASN A 123 -1.33 -6.96 13.65
CA ASN A 123 -0.70 -7.37 14.90
C ASN A 123 0.62 -8.08 14.59
N ASP A 124 1.69 -7.55 15.17
CA ASP A 124 3.01 -8.17 15.21
C ASP A 124 3.22 -8.71 16.62
N GLY A 125 2.84 -9.98 16.83
CA GLY A 125 2.71 -10.58 18.15
C GLY A 125 1.64 -9.87 18.99
N GLN A 126 2.05 -9.18 20.05
CA GLN A 126 1.13 -8.48 20.97
C GLN A 126 0.94 -6.99 20.66
N LYS A 127 1.60 -6.46 19.62
CA LYS A 127 1.54 -5.04 19.28
C LYS A 127 0.80 -4.84 17.97
N THR A 128 -0.23 -3.99 17.99
CA THR A 128 -0.85 -3.50 16.76
C THR A 128 0.02 -2.40 16.19
N GLN A 129 0.50 -2.62 14.96
CA GLN A 129 1.35 -1.68 14.23
C GLN A 129 0.68 -1.26 12.92
N VAL A 130 1.10 -0.10 12.40
CA VAL A 130 0.61 0.43 11.12
C VAL A 130 1.69 0.22 10.06
N TYR A 131 1.26 -0.32 8.93
CA TYR A 131 2.11 -0.60 7.77
C TYR A 131 1.54 0.12 6.56
N GLY A 132 2.43 0.61 5.71
CA GLY A 132 2.10 1.12 4.38
C GLY A 132 2.29 -0.01 3.37
N ALA A 133 1.31 -0.23 2.51
CA ALA A 133 1.41 -1.23 1.44
C ALA A 133 0.96 -0.62 0.11
N VAL A 134 1.68 -0.92 -0.97
CA VAL A 134 1.29 -0.61 -2.34
C VAL A 134 1.02 -1.92 -3.08
N VAL A 135 -0.24 -2.11 -3.48
CA VAL A 135 -0.71 -3.30 -4.19
C VAL A 135 -1.25 -2.88 -5.55
N VAL A 136 -0.88 -3.62 -6.59
CA VAL A 136 -1.45 -3.44 -7.92
C VAL A 136 -2.36 -4.61 -8.25
N GLU A 137 -3.52 -4.30 -8.83
CA GLU A 137 -4.49 -5.24 -9.35
C GLU A 137 -4.69 -5.00 -10.84
N ALA A 138 -4.44 -6.04 -11.65
CA ALA A 138 -4.67 -6.03 -13.08
C ALA A 138 -5.92 -6.87 -13.44
N PRO A 139 -6.67 -6.50 -14.50
CA PRO A 139 -7.93 -7.14 -14.89
C PRO A 139 -7.82 -8.61 -15.33
N LEU A 140 -6.60 -9.15 -15.48
CA LEU A 140 -6.32 -10.54 -15.85
C LEU A 140 -5.84 -11.40 -14.67
N VAL A 141 -6.35 -11.13 -13.46
CA VAL A 141 -6.19 -11.92 -12.21
C VAL A 141 -4.84 -11.73 -11.48
N LEU A 142 -3.99 -10.82 -11.92
CA LEU A 142 -2.71 -10.57 -11.24
C LEU A 142 -2.90 -9.50 -10.15
N LYS A 143 -2.74 -9.92 -8.89
CA LYS A 143 -2.54 -9.04 -7.73
C LYS A 143 -1.09 -9.18 -7.30
N GLU A 144 -0.40 -8.07 -7.08
CA GLU A 144 0.99 -8.08 -6.65
C GLU A 144 1.27 -7.01 -5.60
N LEU A 145 1.98 -7.40 -4.54
CA LEU A 145 2.51 -6.48 -3.53
C LEU A 145 3.83 -5.91 -4.04
N LEU A 146 3.81 -4.62 -4.41
CA LEU A 146 4.96 -3.90 -4.94
C LEU A 146 5.81 -3.25 -3.87
N PHE A 147 5.18 -2.69 -2.84
CA PHE A 147 5.88 -2.03 -1.76
C PHE A 147 5.21 -2.33 -0.44
N TRP A 148 6.03 -2.45 0.59
CA TRP A 148 5.58 -2.53 1.96
C TRP A 148 6.51 -1.65 2.80
N THR A 149 6.06 -1.11 3.91
CA THR A 149 6.94 -0.46 4.87
C THR A 149 6.28 -0.39 6.23
N PHE A 150 7.09 -0.40 7.27
CA PHE A 150 6.63 -0.03 8.59
C PHE A 150 6.50 1.49 8.67
N VAL A 151 5.35 2.01 9.11
CA VAL A 151 5.10 3.45 9.19
C VAL A 151 5.17 3.86 10.66
N PRO A 152 6.34 4.29 11.17
CA PRO A 152 6.50 4.67 12.57
C PRO A 152 5.73 5.94 12.94
N PHE A 153 5.32 6.72 11.94
CA PHE A 153 4.83 8.09 12.09
C PHE A 153 3.32 8.24 12.29
N VAL A 154 2.54 7.17 12.21
CA VAL A 154 1.13 7.23 12.63
C VAL A 154 1.09 7.06 14.15
N SER A 155 1.71 8.00 14.88
CA SER A 155 1.32 8.25 16.27
C SER A 155 -0.17 8.56 16.22
N LEU A 156 -0.98 7.63 16.69
CA LEU A 156 -2.39 7.85 16.88
C LEU A 156 -2.51 9.11 17.74
N PRO A 157 -3.25 10.17 17.34
CA PRO A 157 -3.78 11.05 18.35
C PRO A 157 -4.62 10.15 19.25
N CYS A 158 -4.15 9.92 20.47
CA CYS A 158 -4.96 9.39 21.55
C CYS A 158 -6.18 10.30 21.63
N ASN A 159 -7.36 9.78 21.29
CA ASN A 159 -8.62 10.35 21.74
C ASN A 159 -9.67 9.26 21.80
#